data_AF-A0A3B9C4B1-F1
#
_entry.id   AF-A0A3B9C4B1-F1
#
_cell.length_a   1.000
_cell.length_b   1.000
_cell.length_c   1.000
_cell.angle_alpha   90.00
_cell.angle_beta   90.00
_cell.angle_gamma   90.00
#
_symmetry.space_group_name_H-M   'P 1'
#
loop_
_entity.id
_entity.type
_entity.pdbx_description
1 polymer ?
#
loop_
_entity_poly.entity_id
_entity_poly.type
_entity_poly.pdbx_seq_one_letter_code
_entity_poly.pdbx_strand_id
1 'polypeptide(L)'
;GNRTIEATLLGKTAEFPIGPFVLATTFSIPVSFVFAMKEGIKHFHFFASPGKIYPKGKEGIQTMLEDYLRKIESMIRAYPLQWHNYFPFWKEEKE
;
A
#
# COMPACT_ATOMS: atom_id res chain seq x y z
N GLY A 1 14.37 -0.98 15.33
CA GLY A 1 13.74 -1.38 14.06
C GLY A 1 12.68 -0.38 13.67
N ASN A 2 12.39 -0.24 12.37
CA ASN A 2 11.24 0.56 11.92
C ASN A 2 9.95 -0.08 12.46
N ARG A 3 9.01 0.74 12.96
CA ARG A 3 7.73 0.23 13.46
C ARG A 3 6.90 -0.27 12.28
N THR A 4 6.38 -1.48 12.40
CA THR A 4 5.52 -2.13 11.42
C THR A 4 4.11 -2.30 11.96
N ILE A 5 3.17 -2.55 11.06
CA ILE A 5 1.80 -2.99 11.35
C ILE A 5 1.51 -4.22 10.50
N GLU A 6 0.98 -5.27 11.12
CA GLU A 6 0.60 -6.49 10.40
C GLU A 6 -0.72 -6.28 9.67
N ALA A 7 -0.79 -6.76 8.43
CA ALA A 7 -2.02 -6.82 7.67
C ALA A 7 -1.98 -7.94 6.63
N THR A 8 -3.15 -8.27 6.09
CA THR A 8 -3.31 -9.28 5.05
C THR A 8 -3.27 -8.65 3.67
N LEU A 9 -2.42 -9.17 2.79
CA LEU A 9 -2.39 -8.84 1.37
C LEU A 9 -2.41 -10.14 0.58
N LEU A 10 -3.24 -10.25 -0.46
CA LEU A 10 -3.34 -11.46 -1.29
C LEU A 10 -3.58 -12.76 -0.47
N GLY A 11 -4.28 -12.65 0.66
CA GLY A 11 -4.61 -13.78 1.54
C GLY A 11 -3.49 -14.22 2.49
N LYS A 12 -2.34 -13.54 2.51
CA LYS A 12 -1.21 -13.84 3.40
C LYS A 12 -0.88 -12.67 4.32
N THR A 13 -0.35 -12.96 5.51
CA THR A 13 0.07 -11.95 6.48
C THR A 13 1.43 -11.36 6.11
N ALA A 14 1.53 -10.03 6.09
CA ALA A 14 2.74 -9.27 5.88
C ALA A 14 2.85 -8.09 6.85
N GLU A 15 4.06 -7.55 6.97
CA GLU A 15 4.35 -6.37 7.77
C GLU A 15 4.50 -5.14 6.89
N PHE A 16 3.75 -4.08 7.19
CA PHE A 16 3.80 -2.82 6.46
C PHE A 16 4.46 -1.73 7.31
N PRO A 17 5.26 -0.83 6.72
CA PRO A 17 5.87 0.26 7.46
C PRO A 17 4.80 1.25 7.94
N ILE A 18 4.72 1.51 9.25
CA ILE A 18 3.67 2.38 9.79
C ILE A 18 3.93 3.87 9.54
N GLY A 19 5.18 4.25 9.29
CA GLY A 19 5.66 5.64 9.23
C GLY A 19 4.86 6.55 8.30
N PRO A 20 4.67 6.19 7.01
CA PRO A 20 3.86 6.99 6.08
C PRO A 20 2.44 7.21 6.59
N PHE A 21 1.85 6.21 7.24
CA PHE A 21 0.49 6.30 7.73
C PHE A 21 0.35 7.21 8.95
N VAL A 22 1.31 7.15 9.87
CA VAL A 22 1.39 8.07 11.01
C VAL A 22 1.54 9.50 10.53
N LEU A 23 2.43 9.78 9.58
CA LEU A 23 2.67 11.14 9.09
C LEU A 23 1.41 11.73 8.47
N ALA A 24 0.79 11.03 7.51
CA ALA A 24 -0.38 11.53 6.81
C ALA A 24 -1.57 11.77 7.75
N THR A 25 -1.85 10.85 8.68
CA THR A 25 -2.93 11.02 9.66
C THR A 25 -2.66 12.16 10.63
N THR A 26 -1.42 12.33 11.09
CA THR A 26 -1.02 13.41 12.02
C THR A 26 -1.27 14.79 11.44
N PHE A 27 -0.91 15.00 10.18
CA PHE A 27 -1.08 16.29 9.49
C PHE A 27 -2.49 16.48 8.90
N SER A 28 -3.33 15.44 8.90
CA SER A 28 -4.70 15.48 8.35
C SER A 28 -4.73 16.04 6.91
N ILE A 29 -3.74 15.64 6.11
CA ILE A 29 -3.63 16.06 4.71
C ILE A 29 -4.31 15.04 3.79
N PRO A 30 -4.81 15.47 2.61
CA PRO A 30 -5.35 14.55 1.62
C PRO A 30 -4.26 13.58 1.13
N VAL A 31 -4.57 12.28 1.14
CA VAL A 31 -3.69 11.23 0.63
C VAL A 31 -4.28 10.63 -0.64
N SER A 32 -3.43 10.46 -1.65
CA SER A 32 -3.73 9.74 -2.89
C SER A 32 -2.79 8.54 -3.02
N PHE A 33 -3.33 7.38 -3.36
CA PHE A 33 -2.54 6.21 -3.73
C PHE A 33 -2.31 6.24 -5.24
N VAL A 34 -1.04 6.19 -5.63
CA VAL A 34 -0.61 6.32 -7.02
C VAL A 34 0.08 5.06 -7.50
N PHE A 35 -0.16 4.69 -8.76
CA PHE A 35 0.46 3.55 -9.41
C PHE A 35 0.83 3.93 -10.85
N ALA A 36 1.95 3.41 -11.34
CA ALA A 36 2.39 3.58 -12.72
C ALA A 36 2.66 2.20 -13.31
N MET A 37 1.89 1.82 -14.32
CA MET A 37 1.94 0.49 -14.92
C MET A 37 2.35 0.59 -16.38
N LYS A 38 3.28 -0.24 -16.83
CA LYS A 38 3.76 -0.26 -18.21
C LYS A 38 2.85 -1.17 -19.06
N GLU A 39 2.32 -0.67 -20.17
CA GLU A 39 1.47 -1.45 -21.10
C GLU A 39 2.10 -1.67 -22.48
N GLY A 40 3.26 -1.07 -22.74
CA GLY A 40 4.02 -1.25 -23.96
C GLY A 40 5.45 -0.75 -23.80
N ILE A 41 6.21 -0.64 -24.90
CA ILE A 41 7.61 -0.20 -24.83
C ILE A 41 7.73 1.24 -24.32
N LYS A 42 6.82 2.12 -24.76
CA LYS A 42 6.81 3.56 -24.45
C LYS A 42 5.49 4.04 -23.82
N HIS A 43 4.61 3.12 -23.40
CA HIS A 43 3.28 3.47 -22.87
C HIS A 43 3.16 3.08 -21.40
N PHE A 44 2.71 4.04 -20.59
CA PHE A 44 2.44 3.89 -19.17
C PHE A 44 1.03 4.36 -18.84
N HIS A 45 0.33 3.57 -18.04
CA HIS A 45 -0.94 3.92 -17.43
C HIS A 45 -0.68 4.42 -16.00
N PHE A 46 -1.13 5.64 -15.70
CA PHE A 46 -1.06 6.22 -14.36
C PHE A 46 -2.41 6.16 -13.67
N PHE A 47 -2.42 5.61 -12.46
CA PHE A 47 -3.59 5.56 -11.61
C PHE A 47 -3.36 6.44 -10.39
N ALA A 48 -4.38 7.18 -9.98
CA ALA A 48 -4.38 7.93 -8.73
C ALA A 48 -5.75 7.78 -8.07
N SER A 49 -5.79 7.46 -6.78
CA SER A 49 -7.04 7.57 -6.03
C SER A 49 -7.39 9.05 -5.82
N PRO A 50 -8.68 9.40 -5.65
CA PRO A 50 -9.02 10.72 -5.14
C PRO A 50 -8.34 10.96 -3.79
N GLY A 51 -7.99 12.22 -3.51
CA GLY A 51 -7.43 12.61 -2.23
C GLY A 51 -8.44 12.36 -1.11
N LYS A 52 -8.03 11.60 -0.09
CA LYS A 52 -8.86 11.33 1.11
C LYS A 52 -8.11 11.78 2.36
N ILE A 53 -8.80 12.53 3.22
CA ILE A 53 -8.30 12.86 4.56
C ILE A 53 -8.73 11.74 5.50
N TYR A 54 -7.80 11.27 6.32
CA TYR A 54 -8.05 10.21 7.29
C TYR A 54 -8.07 10.77 8.71
N PRO A 55 -8.83 10.15 9.64
CA PRO A 55 -8.80 10.51 11.06
C PRO A 55 -7.39 10.50 11.65
N LYS A 56 -7.18 11.26 12.72
CA LYS A 56 -5.90 11.23 13.46
C LYS A 56 -5.77 9.92 14.25
N GLY A 57 -4.54 9.46 14.43
CA GLY A 57 -4.23 8.35 15.32
C GLY A 57 -4.52 6.96 14.72
N LYS A 58 -4.70 5.97 15.60
CA LYS A 58 -4.73 4.55 15.22
C LYS A 58 -5.84 4.19 14.24
N GLU A 59 -7.03 4.77 14.40
CA GLU A 59 -8.18 4.50 13.53
C GLU A 59 -7.92 4.92 12.08
N GLY A 60 -7.36 6.12 11.89
CA GLY A 60 -7.02 6.58 10.54
C GLY A 60 -5.87 5.81 9.92
N ILE A 61 -4.89 5.37 10.72
CA ILE A 61 -3.81 4.50 10.25
C ILE A 61 -4.39 3.18 9.72
N GLN A 62 -5.26 2.54 10.49
CA GLN A 62 -5.91 1.29 10.12
C GLN A 62 -6.76 1.46 8.84
N THR A 63 -7.63 2.46 8.81
CA THR A 63 -8.51 2.73 7.67
C THR A 63 -7.71 3.02 6.40
N MET A 64 -6.62 3.79 6.51
CA MET A 64 -5.78 4.13 5.36
C MET A 64 -4.97 2.93 4.87
N LEU A 65 -4.50 2.07 5.77
CA LEU A 65 -3.85 0.81 5.41
C LEU A 65 -4.81 -0.10 4.66
N GLU A 66 -6.05 -0.26 5.12
CA GLU A 66 -7.07 -1.06 4.45
C GLU A 66 -7.41 -0.52 3.05
N ASP A 67 -7.55 0.80 2.90
CA ASP A 67 -7.76 1.43 1.60
C ASP A 67 -6.58 1.19 0.65
N TYR A 68 -5.36 1.32 1.16
CA TYR A 68 -4.13 1.03 0.41
C TYR A 68 -4.09 -0.43 -0.04
N LEU A 69 -4.34 -1.38 0.86
CA LEU A 69 -4.32 -2.82 0.59
C LEU A 69 -5.31 -3.19 -0.52
N ARG A 70 -6.55 -2.67 -0.46
CA ARG A 70 -7.54 -2.90 -1.52
C ARG A 70 -7.07 -2.41 -2.87
N LYS A 71 -6.42 -1.25 -2.93
CA LYS A 71 -5.91 -0.67 -4.18
C LYS A 71 -4.70 -1.42 -4.73
N ILE A 72 -3.68 -1.66 -3.90
CA ILE A 72 -2.49 -2.38 -4.35
C ILE A 72 -2.82 -3.84 -4.72
N GLU A 73 -3.73 -4.51 -4.01
CA GLU A 73 -4.16 -5.86 -4.37
C GLU A 73 -4.82 -5.91 -5.74
N SER A 74 -5.68 -4.94 -6.06
CA SER A 74 -6.26 -4.80 -7.39
C SER A 74 -5.19 -4.57 -8.47
N MET A 75 -4.16 -3.77 -8.18
CA MET A 75 -3.08 -3.49 -9.13
C MET A 75 -2.18 -4.71 -9.34
N ILE A 76 -1.82 -5.43 -8.29
CA ILE A 76 -1.02 -6.65 -8.40
C ILE A 76 -1.80 -7.72 -9.19
N ARG A 77 -3.10 -7.86 -8.96
CA ARG A 77 -3.93 -8.80 -9.73
C ARG A 77 -4.01 -8.43 -11.22
N ALA A 78 -4.08 -7.14 -11.54
CA ALA A 78 -4.12 -6.67 -12.94
C ALA A 78 -2.74 -6.74 -13.63
N TYR A 79 -1.66 -6.50 -12.89
CA TYR A 79 -0.30 -6.41 -13.42
C TYR A 79 0.70 -7.24 -12.58
N PRO A 80 0.53 -8.57 -12.50
CA PRO A 80 1.27 -9.41 -11.54
C PRO A 80 2.78 -9.40 -11.77
N LEU A 81 3.23 -9.33 -13.03
CA LEU A 81 4.66 -9.32 -13.39
C LEU A 81 5.36 -8.00 -13.06
N GLN A 82 4.63 -6.95 -12.71
CA GLN A 82 5.17 -5.62 -12.41
C GLN A 82 5.20 -5.32 -10.92
N TRP A 83 4.83 -6.29 -10.09
CA TRP A 83 5.10 -6.22 -8.66
C TRP A 83 6.53 -6.68 -8.39
N HIS A 84 7.47 -5.73 -8.46
CA HIS A 84 8.91 -5.95 -8.33
C HIS A 84 9.35 -6.23 -6.88
N ASN A 85 8.71 -7.20 -6.22
CA ASN A 85 9.01 -7.59 -4.86
C ASN A 85 9.88 -8.86 -4.86
N TYR A 86 11.19 -8.68 -4.69
CA TYR A 86 12.19 -9.76 -4.76
C TYR A 86 12.73 -10.17 -3.38
N PHE A 87 12.07 -9.79 -2.30
CA PHE A 87 12.49 -10.05 -0.94
C PHE A 87 11.44 -10.89 -0.21
N PRO A 88 11.83 -11.64 0.86
CA PRO A 88 10.87 -12.27 1.77
C PRO A 88 9.89 -11.22 2.31
N PHE A 89 8.66 -11.29 1.84
CA PHE A 89 7.64 -10.28 2.10
C PHE A 89 6.60 -10.79 3.08
N TRP A 90 6.18 -12.04 2.90
CA TRP A 90 5.23 -12.69 3.78
C TRP A 90 5.91 -13.11 5.07
N LYS A 91 5.15 -13.11 6.17
CA LYS A 91 5.67 -13.53 7.48
C LYS A 91 6.19 -14.98 7.46
N GLU A 92 5.48 -15.85 6.75
CA GLU A 92 5.84 -17.26 6.52
C GLU A 92 7.20 -17.45 5.82
N GLU A 93 7.68 -16.47 5.04
CA GLU A 93 8.96 -16.57 4.32
C GLU A 93 10.16 -16.10 5.15
N LYS A 94 9.88 -15.41 6.26
CA LYS A 94 10.89 -14.85 7.17
C LYS A 94 11.23 -15.80 8.32
N GLU A 95 10.47 -16.87 8.48
CA GLU A 95 10.71 -17.97 9.43
C GLU A 95 11.60 -19.03 8.79
#